data_AF-A0A349J6B6-F1
#
_entry.id   AF-A0A349J6B6-F1
#
_cell.length_a   1.000
_cell.length_b   1.000
_cell.length_c   1.000
_cell.angle_alpha   90.00
_cell.angle_beta   90.00
_cell.angle_gamma   90.00
#
_symmetry.space_group_name_H-M   'P 1'
#
loop_
_entity.id
_entity.type
_entity.pdbx_description
1 polymer ?
#
loop_
_entity_poly.entity_id
_entity_poly.type
_entity_poly.pdbx_seq_one_letter_code
_entity_poly.pdbx_strand_id
1 'polypeptide(L)'
;MLTIPIRDLQQRGTKAITRGATGPTLVTGRPGALFFVVPADPSRLAEQEIELSRAMARADLRSWQTRAVAAGLDRTTDAEIESEIAVVRRERRARGKARRPAHT
;
A
#
# COMPACT_ATOMS: atom_id res chain seq x y z
N MET A 1 3.60 4.53 2.92
CA MET A 1 4.06 4.69 1.52
C MET A 1 4.46 6.14 1.38
N LEU A 2 5.71 6.42 1.04
CA LEU A 2 6.18 7.77 0.85
C LEU A 2 5.54 8.34 -0.44
N THR A 3 5.09 9.58 -0.40
CA THR A 3 4.56 10.30 -1.56
C THR A 3 5.39 11.54 -1.79
N ILE A 4 5.87 11.75 -3.02
CA ILE A 4 6.68 12.90 -3.40
C ILE A 4 6.15 13.54 -4.70
N PRO A 5 6.09 14.89 -4.80
CA PRO A 5 5.81 15.54 -6.07
C PRO A 5 6.87 15.24 -7.12
N ILE A 6 6.47 15.13 -8.39
CA ILE A 6 7.41 14.95 -9.51
C ILE A 6 8.43 16.09 -9.60
N ARG A 7 8.01 17.32 -9.25
CA ARG A 7 8.88 18.49 -9.19
C ARG A 7 9.99 18.30 -8.15
N ASP A 8 9.65 17.75 -6.98
CA ASP A 8 10.62 17.51 -5.90
C ASP A 8 11.62 16.43 -6.29
N LEU A 9 11.15 15.37 -6.97
CA LEU A 9 12.02 14.35 -7.55
C LEU A 9 12.95 14.94 -8.62
N GLN A 10 12.44 15.80 -9.52
CA GLN A 10 13.24 16.45 -10.55
C GLN A 10 14.31 17.38 -9.95
N GLN A 11 13.99 18.12 -8.90
CA GLN A 11 14.90 19.09 -8.29
C GLN A 11 15.94 18.46 -7.37
N ARG A 12 15.57 17.41 -6.64
CA ARG A 12 16.40 16.82 -5.57
C ARG A 12 16.91 15.42 -5.89
N GLY A 13 16.42 14.80 -6.96
CA GLY A 13 16.85 13.48 -7.43
C GLY A 13 16.74 12.42 -6.34
N THR A 14 17.80 11.63 -6.19
CA THR A 14 17.89 10.55 -5.20
C THR A 14 17.70 11.03 -3.76
N LYS A 15 18.06 12.29 -3.44
CA LYS A 15 17.85 12.86 -2.10
C LYS A 15 16.37 12.97 -1.72
N ALA A 16 15.46 13.03 -2.70
CA ALA A 16 14.01 13.01 -2.47
C ALA A 16 13.51 11.61 -2.04
N ILE A 17 14.24 10.57 -2.42
CA ILE A 17 13.86 9.15 -2.20
C ILE A 17 14.51 8.62 -0.92
N THR A 18 15.76 8.99 -0.64
CA THR A 18 16.54 8.49 0.52
C THR A 18 15.97 8.84 1.90
N ARG A 19 14.93 9.68 1.98
CA ARG A 19 14.30 10.05 3.25
C ARG A 19 13.33 8.94 3.70
N GLY A 20 13.88 7.83 4.18
CA GLY A 20 13.12 6.78 4.87
C GLY A 20 12.28 5.85 4.00
N ALA A 21 12.47 5.83 2.68
CA ALA A 21 11.78 4.88 1.80
C ALA A 21 12.51 3.53 1.78
N THR A 22 11.96 2.54 2.48
CA THR A 22 12.43 1.13 2.43
C THR A 22 11.69 0.30 1.38
N GLY A 23 10.93 0.93 0.48
CA GLY A 23 10.07 0.26 -0.49
C GLY A 23 9.49 1.22 -1.54
N PRO A 24 8.46 0.82 -2.30
CA PRO A 24 7.90 1.62 -3.38
C PRO A 24 7.47 3.02 -2.92
N THR A 25 7.90 4.02 -3.69
CA THR A 25 7.58 5.44 -3.47
C THR A 25 6.63 5.92 -4.55
N LEU A 26 5.54 6.56 -4.14
CA LEU A 26 4.57 7.15 -5.06
C LEU A 26 5.03 8.54 -5.48
N VAL A 27 5.13 8.78 -6.78
CA VAL A 27 5.44 10.08 -7.35
C VAL A 27 4.18 10.68 -7.95
N THR A 28 3.81 11.87 -7.49
CA THR A 28 2.60 12.58 -7.93
C THR A 28 2.93 13.65 -8.96
N GLY A 29 2.31 13.57 -10.13
CA GLY A 29 2.49 14.53 -11.23
C GLY A 29 1.30 15.48 -11.40
N ARG A 30 1.07 15.91 -12.65
CA ARG A 30 -0.17 16.58 -13.09
C ARG A 30 -1.40 15.76 -12.65
N PRO A 31 -2.60 16.36 -12.55
CA PRO A 31 -3.80 15.64 -12.14
C PRO A 31 -3.94 14.31 -12.89
N GLY A 32 -3.91 13.20 -12.15
CA GLY A 32 -4.05 11.83 -12.68
C GLY A 32 -2.76 11.08 -13.03
N ALA A 33 -1.60 11.74 -13.15
CA ALA A 33 -0.33 11.05 -13.42
C ALA A 33 0.31 10.56 -12.11
N LEU A 34 0.37 9.24 -11.93
CA LEU A 34 0.99 8.57 -10.79
C LEU A 34 2.07 7.62 -11.28
N PHE A 35 3.28 7.75 -10.72
CA PHE A 35 4.38 6.85 -11.01
C PHE A 35 4.85 6.18 -9.72
N PHE A 36 5.31 4.94 -9.82
CA PHE A 36 6.02 4.28 -8.74
C PHE A 36 7.52 4.28 -9.02
N VAL A 37 8.29 4.72 -8.02
CA VAL A 37 9.74 4.55 -8.01
C VAL A 37 10.05 3.43 -7.03
N VAL A 38 10.67 2.37 -7.54
CA VAL A 38 11.05 1.19 -6.77
C VAL A 38 12.57 1.06 -6.85
N PRO A 39 13.28 1.00 -5.71
CA PRO A 39 14.69 0.62 -5.72
C PRO A 39 14.81 -0.79 -6.31
N ALA A 40 15.56 -0.96 -7.40
CA ALA A 40 15.76 -2.28 -7.99
C ALA A 40 16.94 -2.98 -7.29
N ASP A 41 16.67 -4.14 -6.70
CA ASP A 41 17.68 -5.05 -6.17
C ASP A 41 17.52 -6.39 -6.89
N PRO A 42 18.45 -6.76 -7.78
CA PRO A 42 18.38 -8.01 -8.54
C PRO A 42 18.20 -9.26 -7.67
N SER A 43 18.71 -9.24 -6.42
CA SER A 43 18.62 -10.37 -5.49
C SER A 43 17.24 -10.52 -4.84
N ARG A 44 16.38 -9.49 -4.94
CA ARG A 44 15.08 -9.41 -4.26
C ARG A 44 13.91 -9.07 -5.19
N LEU A 45 14.08 -9.25 -6.50
CA LEU A 45 13.07 -8.86 -7.50
C LEU A 45 11.67 -9.40 -7.20
N ALA A 46 11.54 -10.67 -6.83
CA ALA A 46 10.24 -11.27 -6.51
C ALA A 46 9.55 -10.60 -5.31
N GLU A 47 10.30 -10.24 -4.27
CA GLU A 47 9.76 -9.51 -3.12
C GLU A 47 9.37 -8.08 -3.51
N GLN A 48 10.18 -7.42 -4.34
CA GLN A 48 9.95 -6.07 -4.83
C GLN A 48 8.69 -5.98 -5.71
N GLU A 49 8.41 -6.99 -6.53
CA GLU A 49 7.17 -7.08 -7.32
C GLU A 49 5.94 -7.20 -6.42
N ILE A 50 6.01 -8.01 -5.36
CA ILE A 50 4.92 -8.15 -4.39
C ILE A 50 4.69 -6.83 -3.64
N GLU A 51 5.77 -6.16 -3.23
CA GLU A 51 5.70 -4.86 -2.57
C GLU A 51 5.09 -3.78 -3.48
N LEU A 52 5.49 -3.74 -4.75
CA LEU A 52 4.93 -2.85 -5.77
C LEU A 52 3.44 -3.12 -5.96
N SER A 53 3.05 -4.39 -6.12
CA SER A 53 1.65 -4.78 -6.29
C SER A 53 0.78 -4.34 -5.10
N ARG A 54 1.29 -4.48 -3.87
CA ARG A 54 0.61 -3.99 -2.66
C ARG A 54 0.54 -2.47 -2.61
N ALA A 55 1.58 -1.76 -3.08
CA ALA A 55 1.60 -0.32 -3.13
C ALA A 55 0.56 0.23 -4.13
N MET A 56 0.46 -0.39 -5.31
CA MET A 56 -0.57 -0.08 -6.31
C MET A 56 -1.97 -0.29 -5.75
N ALA A 57 -2.26 -1.46 -5.18
CA ALA A 57 -3.56 -1.74 -4.59
C ALA A 57 -3.96 -0.72 -3.50
N ARG A 58 -3.00 -0.26 -2.69
CA ARG A 58 -3.24 0.80 -1.70
C ARG A 58 -3.54 2.16 -2.33
N ALA A 59 -2.85 2.51 -3.41
CA ALA A 59 -3.12 3.75 -4.13
C ALA A 59 -4.52 3.73 -4.77
N ASP A 60 -4.90 2.60 -5.36
CA ASP A 60 -6.23 2.41 -5.94
C ASP A 60 -7.34 2.49 -4.88
N LEU A 61 -7.16 1.81 -3.75
CA LEU A 61 -8.10 1.89 -2.63
C LEU A 61 -8.30 3.32 -2.14
N ARG A 62 -7.22 4.10 -2.00
CA ARG A 62 -7.32 5.52 -1.64
C ARG A 62 -8.06 6.33 -2.70
N SER A 63 -7.79 6.08 -3.98
CA SER A 63 -8.49 6.73 -5.09
C SER A 63 -10.00 6.43 -5.05
N TRP A 64 -10.36 5.18 -4.78
CA TRP A 64 -11.76 4.76 -4.64
C TRP A 64 -12.44 5.42 -3.44
N GLN A 65 -11.76 5.45 -2.29
CA GLN A 65 -12.27 6.12 -1.11
C GLN A 65 -12.49 7.62 -1.36
N THR A 66 -11.54 8.33 -1.96
CA THR A 66 -11.72 9.74 -2.33
C THR A 66 -12.94 9.96 -3.21
N ARG A 67 -13.17 9.08 -4.19
CA ARG A 67 -14.36 9.14 -5.06
C ARG A 67 -15.65 8.83 -4.29
N ALA A 68 -15.63 7.85 -3.40
CA ALA A 68 -16.77 7.50 -2.56
C ALA A 68 -17.16 8.65 -1.61
N VAL A 69 -16.17 9.29 -0.98
CA VAL A 69 -16.37 10.49 -0.14
C VAL A 69 -16.99 11.61 -0.97
N ALA A 70 -16.42 11.92 -2.13
CA ALA A 70 -16.95 12.97 -3.01
C ALA A 70 -18.38 12.70 -3.49
N ALA A 71 -18.75 11.43 -3.64
CA ALA A 71 -20.10 10.99 -4.01
C ALA A 71 -21.06 10.81 -2.82
N GLY A 72 -20.61 11.02 -1.57
CA GLY A 72 -21.42 10.78 -0.37
C GLY A 72 -21.77 9.29 -0.14
N LEU A 73 -20.97 8.39 -0.70
CA LEU A 73 -21.09 6.93 -0.59
C LEU A 73 -20.22 6.35 0.54
N ASP A 74 -19.25 7.12 1.06
CA ASP A 74 -18.44 6.72 2.21
C ASP A 74 -19.23 6.88 3.52
N ARG A 75 -20.10 5.91 3.80
CA ARG A 75 -21.03 5.93 4.95
C ARG A 75 -20.68 4.91 6.03
N THR A 76 -19.75 4.01 5.74
CA THR A 76 -19.31 2.99 6.68
C THR A 76 -18.48 3.65 7.78
N THR A 77 -18.83 3.38 9.02
CA THR A 77 -18.11 3.91 10.17
C THR A 77 -16.82 3.14 10.45
N ASP A 78 -15.86 3.78 11.11
CA ASP A 78 -14.61 3.12 11.53
C ASP A 78 -14.87 1.90 12.42
N ALA A 79 -15.92 1.95 13.25
CA ALA A 79 -16.32 0.85 14.11
C ALA A 79 -16.80 -0.38 13.32
N GLU A 80 -17.60 -0.16 12.27
CA GLU A 80 -18.05 -1.23 11.38
C GLU A 80 -16.86 -1.84 10.64
N ILE A 81 -15.96 -1.01 10.11
CA ILE A 81 -14.74 -1.45 9.43
C ILE A 81 -13.87 -2.30 10.36
N GLU A 82 -13.57 -1.84 11.58
CA GLU A 82 -12.72 -2.60 12.50
C GLU A 82 -13.39 -3.91 12.95
N SER A 83 -14.72 -3.93 13.07
CA SER A 83 -15.45 -5.16 13.39
C SER A 83 -15.31 -6.22 12.28
N GLU A 84 -15.42 -5.83 11.01
CA GLU A 84 -15.25 -6.72 9.87
C GLU A 84 -13.80 -7.22 9.77
N ILE A 85 -12.83 -6.31 9.93
CA ILE A 85 -11.40 -6.64 9.96
C ILE A 85 -11.10 -7.64 11.08
N ALA A 86 -11.68 -7.46 12.26
CA ALA A 86 -11.49 -8.35 13.40
C ALA A 86 -12.00 -9.77 13.12
N VAL A 87 -13.16 -9.91 12.46
CA VAL A 87 -13.72 -11.19 12.03
C VAL A 87 -12.75 -11.90 11.07
N VAL A 88 -12.34 -11.25 9.98
CA VAL A 88 -11.44 -11.84 8.99
C VAL A 88 -10.08 -12.20 9.61
N ARG A 89 -9.53 -11.37 10.50
CA ARG A 89 -8.29 -11.66 11.23
C ARG A 89 -8.42 -12.90 12.10
N ARG A 90 -9.56 -13.07 12.79
CA ARG A 90 -9.84 -14.24 13.64
C ARG A 90 -9.88 -15.51 12.79
N GLU A 91 -10.57 -15.49 11.65
CA GLU A 91 -10.65 -16.64 10.74
C GLU A 91 -9.29 -17.02 10.14
N ARG A 92 -8.47 -16.04 9.77
CA ARG A 92 -7.11 -16.31 9.25
C ARG A 92 -6.23 -16.97 10.32
N ARG A 93 -6.31 -16.51 11.56
CA ARG A 93 -5.58 -17.12 12.70
C ARG A 93 -6.03 -18.56 12.94
N ALA A 94 -7.34 -18.82 12.91
CA ALA A 94 -7.88 -20.17 13.08
C ALA A 94 -7.38 -21.13 11.98
N ARG A 95 -7.40 -20.70 10.72
CA ARG A 95 -6.87 -21.46 9.58
C ARG A 95 -5.36 -21.71 9.67
N GLY A 96 -4.59 -20.74 10.15
CA GLY A 96 -3.15 -20.90 10.36
C GLY A 96 -2.82 -21.90 11.48
N LYS A 97 -3.62 -21.93 12.56
CA LYS A 97 -3.46 -22.86 13.68
C LYS A 97 -3.78 -24.30 13.27
N ALA A 98 -4.80 -24.51 12.43
CA ALA A 98 -5.15 -25.83 11.91
C ALA A 98 -4.07 -26.44 10.98
N ARG A 99 -3.22 -25.62 10.36
CA ARG A 99 -2.15 -26.06 9.44
C ARG A 99 -0.83 -26.39 10.12
N ARG A 100 -0.65 -26.11 11.42
CA ARG A 100 0.52 -26.56 12.20
C ARG A 100 0.10 -27.81 12.98
N PRO A 101 0.41 -29.03 12.52
CA PRO A 101 0.26 -30.20 13.38
C PRO A 101 1.17 -30.00 14.60
N ALA A 102 0.64 -30.31 15.78
CA ALA A 102 1.43 -30.32 17.00
C ALA A 102 2.54 -31.36 16.82
N HIS A 103 3.78 -30.89 16.69
CA HIS A 103 4.93 -31.76 16.83
C HIS A 103 4.97 -32.19 18.29
N THR A 104 4.57 -33.43 18.54
CA THR A 104 4.83 -34.16 19.78
C THR A 104 6.07 -35.00 19.57
#